data_AF-A0A2X1QKQ6-F1
#
_entry.id   AF-A0A2X1QKQ6-F1
#
_cell.length_a   1.000
_cell.length_b   1.000
_cell.length_c   1.000
_cell.angle_alpha   90.00
_cell.angle_beta   90.00
_cell.angle_gamma   90.00
#
_symmetry.space_group_name_H-M   'P 1'
#
loop_
_entity.id
_entity.type
_entity.pdbx_description
1 polymer ?
#
loop_
_entity_poly.entity_id
_entity_poly.type
_entity_poly.pdbx_seq_one_letter_code
_entity_poly.pdbx_strand_id
1 'polypeptide(L)'
;MEGKDDVTGEELTTRKDDQEETVRKRLVEYHQMTAPLIGYYTKEAQAGNTKYAKVDGTKAVADVRAETGKKSSADKAFSHPAAAG
;
A
#
# COMPACT_ATOMS: atom_id res chain seq x y z
N MET A 1 -12.78 19.38 13.36
CA MET A 1 -11.79 20.24 14.05
C MET A 1 -10.50 20.07 13.28
N GLU A 2 -9.89 21.15 12.81
CA GLU A 2 -8.59 21.06 12.14
C GLU A 2 -7.52 20.63 13.15
N GLY A 3 -6.60 19.75 12.74
CA GLY A 3 -5.49 19.28 13.59
C GLY A 3 -5.87 18.27 14.68
N LYS A 4 -7.04 17.61 14.59
CA LYS A 4 -7.46 16.58 15.54
C LYS A 4 -7.82 15.27 14.88
N ASP A 5 -7.56 14.18 15.60
CA ASP A 5 -8.04 12.85 15.25
C ASP A 5 -9.58 12.84 15.24
N ASP A 6 -10.16 12.16 14.24
CA ASP A 6 -11.60 12.12 14.01
C ASP A 6 -12.34 11.10 14.89
N VAL A 7 -11.62 10.18 15.53
CA VAL A 7 -12.16 9.14 16.41
C VAL A 7 -12.05 9.52 17.88
N THR A 8 -10.86 9.96 18.32
CA THR A 8 -10.55 10.25 19.73
C THR A 8 -10.64 11.73 20.07
N GLY A 9 -10.48 12.62 19.09
CA GLY A 9 -10.42 14.07 19.31
C GLY A 9 -9.10 14.56 19.93
N GLU A 10 -8.08 13.70 20.02
CA GLU A 10 -6.72 14.06 20.43
C GLU A 10 -6.03 14.92 19.35
N GLU A 11 -5.00 15.69 19.75
CA GLU A 11 -4.23 16.50 18.81
C GLU A 11 -3.36 15.63 17.90
N LEU A 12 -3.38 15.92 16.60
CA LEU A 12 -2.48 15.28 15.65
C LEU A 12 -1.05 15.79 15.85
N THR A 13 -0.09 14.87 15.81
CA THR A 13 1.33 15.21 15.88
C THR A 13 2.04 14.78 14.61
N THR A 14 3.10 15.51 14.25
CA THR A 14 4.01 15.10 13.17
C THR A 14 5.10 14.22 13.75
N ARG A 15 5.44 13.12 13.06
CA ARG A 15 6.51 12.25 13.54
C ARG A 15 7.87 12.92 13.32
N LYS A 16 8.84 12.58 14.18
CA LYS A 16 10.21 13.12 14.10
C LYS A 16 10.92 12.78 12.80
N ASP A 17 10.54 11.68 12.15
CA ASP A 17 11.17 11.15 10.95
C ASP A 17 10.53 11.60 9.63
N ASP A 18 9.48 12.45 9.70
CA ASP A 18 8.86 13.06 8.53
C ASP A 18 9.57 14.36 8.08
N GLN A 19 10.74 14.66 8.65
CA GLN A 19 11.58 15.79 8.24
C GLN A 19 12.22 15.54 6.87
N GLU A 20 12.34 16.58 6.05
CA GLU A 20 12.79 16.51 4.65
C GLU A 20 14.12 15.75 4.46
N GLU A 21 15.10 16.01 5.33
CA GLU A 21 16.39 15.32 5.30
C GLU A 21 16.23 13.81 5.52
N THR A 22 15.40 13.42 6.50
CA THR A 22 15.14 12.01 6.82
C THR A 22 14.39 11.33 5.68
N VAL A 23 13.41 12.00 5.08
CA VAL A 23 12.66 11.51 3.92
C VAL A 23 13.59 11.29 2.72
N ARG A 24 14.45 12.26 2.40
CA ARG A 24 15.43 12.12 1.30
C ARG A 24 16.36 10.94 1.49
N LYS A 25 16.90 10.77 2.70
CA LYS A 25 17.76 9.63 3.03
C LYS A 25 17.04 8.30 2.85
N ARG A 26 15.80 8.20 3.34
CA ARG A 26 14.97 6.99 3.17
C ARG A 26 14.63 6.68 1.71
N LEU A 27 14.43 7.69 0.88
CA LEU A 27 14.21 7.48 -0.55
C LEU A 27 15.44 6.88 -1.24
N VAL A 28 16.65 7.34 -0.87
CA VAL A 28 17.90 6.73 -1.37
C VAL A 28 18.00 5.26 -0.94
N GLU A 29 17.81 4.97 0.34
CA GLU A 29 17.84 3.61 0.89
C GLU A 29 16.77 2.70 0.25
N TYR A 30 15.56 3.22 0.01
CA TYR A 30 14.50 2.52 -0.70
C TYR A 30 14.95 2.10 -2.10
N HIS A 31 15.53 3.01 -2.88
CA HIS A 31 15.98 2.70 -4.23
C HIS A 31 17.15 1.70 -4.26
N GLN A 32 18.01 1.71 -3.24
CA GLN A 32 19.14 0.78 -3.14
C GLN A 32 18.72 -0.63 -2.71
N MET A 33 17.83 -0.74 -1.72
CA MET A 33 17.56 -2.01 -1.04
C MET A 33 16.18 -2.58 -1.34
N THR A 34 15.16 -1.72 -1.48
CA THR A 34 13.76 -2.15 -1.57
C THR A 34 13.26 -2.21 -3.01
N ALA A 35 13.62 -1.24 -3.86
CA ALA A 35 13.19 -1.21 -5.26
C ALA A 35 13.55 -2.48 -6.07
N PRO A 36 14.69 -3.16 -5.85
CA PRO A 36 14.98 -4.44 -6.51
C PRO A 36 13.94 -5.54 -6.26
N LEU A 37 13.23 -5.50 -5.13
CA LEU A 37 12.17 -6.47 -4.80
C LEU A 37 10.99 -6.39 -5.79
N ILE A 38 10.79 -5.25 -6.47
CA ILE A 38 9.81 -5.13 -7.56
C ILE A 38 10.13 -6.16 -8.65
N GLY A 39 11.39 -6.25 -9.05
CA GLY A 39 11.86 -7.21 -10.06
C GLY A 39 11.70 -8.65 -9.59
N TYR A 40 11.99 -8.91 -8.30
CA TYR A 40 11.79 -10.23 -7.70
C TYR A 40 10.31 -10.68 -7.77
N TYR A 41 9.37 -9.88 -7.23
CA TYR A 41 7.96 -10.27 -7.24
C TYR A 41 7.31 -10.27 -8.62
N THR A 42 7.83 -9.46 -9.56
CA THR A 42 7.41 -9.54 -10.96
C THR A 42 7.79 -10.89 -11.57
N LYS A 43 8.99 -11.42 -11.29
CA LYS A 43 9.43 -12.75 -11.75
C LYS A 43 8.64 -13.87 -11.09
N GLU A 44 8.39 -13.79 -9.79
CA GLU A 44 7.55 -14.76 -9.07
C GLU A 44 6.14 -14.83 -9.67
N ALA A 45 5.57 -13.69 -10.07
CA ALA A 45 4.27 -13.66 -10.73
C ALA A 45 4.31 -14.26 -12.15
N GLN A 46 5.38 -14.02 -12.90
CA GLN A 46 5.59 -14.67 -14.22
C GLN A 46 5.76 -16.18 -14.10
N ALA A 47 6.36 -16.66 -13.01
CA ALA A 47 6.49 -18.08 -12.68
C ALA A 47 5.18 -18.70 -12.16
N GLY A 48 4.13 -17.90 -11.92
CA GLY A 48 2.86 -18.35 -11.37
C GLY A 48 2.86 -18.59 -9.85
N ASN A 49 3.91 -18.20 -9.14
CA ASN A 49 4.05 -18.40 -7.70
C ASN A 49 3.22 -17.40 -6.89
N THR A 50 2.91 -16.23 -7.47
CA THR A 50 2.13 -15.18 -6.82
C THR A 50 1.41 -14.31 -7.83
N LYS A 51 0.61 -13.36 -7.35
CA LYS A 51 0.03 -12.29 -8.17
C LYS A 51 0.79 -11.00 -7.92
N TYR A 52 1.09 -10.29 -9.00
CA TYR A 52 1.72 -8.98 -8.94
C TYR A 52 0.84 -7.95 -9.63
N ALA A 53 0.64 -6.80 -9.00
CA ALA A 53 -0.12 -5.70 -9.58
C ALA A 53 0.51 -4.36 -9.20
N LYS A 54 0.76 -3.52 -10.21
CA LYS A 54 1.17 -2.12 -10.02
C LYS A 54 -0.07 -1.23 -9.96
N VAL A 55 -0.07 -0.29 -9.02
CA VAL A 55 -1.10 0.74 -8.82
C VAL A 55 -0.43 2.11 -8.88
N ASP A 56 -1.10 3.07 -9.50
CA ASP A 56 -0.66 4.47 -9.50
C ASP A 56 -1.07 5.17 -8.20
N GLY A 57 -0.10 5.38 -7.32
CA GLY A 57 -0.29 6.01 -6.01
C GLY A 57 -0.44 7.54 -6.05
N THR A 58 -0.39 8.18 -7.21
CA THR A 58 -0.52 9.65 -7.33
C THR A 58 -1.97 10.13 -7.47
N LYS A 59 -2.91 9.20 -7.65
CA LYS A 59 -4.36 9.49 -7.77
C LYS A 59 -5.01 9.76 -6.42
N ALA A 60 -6.26 10.22 -6.43
CA ALA A 60 -7.04 10.40 -5.21
C ALA A 60 -7.23 9.06 -4.46
N VAL A 61 -7.31 9.12 -3.13
CA VAL A 61 -7.44 7.92 -2.27
C VAL A 61 -8.62 7.02 -2.70
N ALA A 62 -9.75 7.62 -3.10
CA ALA A 62 -10.92 6.87 -3.58
C ALA A 62 -10.62 6.08 -4.87
N ASP A 63 -9.88 6.68 -5.81
CA ASP A 63 -9.50 6.04 -7.07
C ASP A 63 -8.48 4.92 -6.86
N VAL A 64 -7.47 5.17 -6.02
CA VAL A 64 -6.47 4.16 -5.63
C VAL A 64 -7.15 2.97 -4.95
N ARG A 65 -8.11 3.22 -4.04
CA ARG A 65 -8.93 2.17 -3.40
C ARG A 65 -9.71 1.37 -4.43
N ALA A 66 -10.40 2.04 -5.35
CA ALA A 66 -11.20 1.37 -6.38
C ALA A 66 -10.33 0.53 -7.33
N GLU A 67 -9.17 1.06 -7.76
CA GLU A 67 -8.21 0.35 -8.61
C GLU A 67 -7.63 -0.88 -7.91
N THR A 68 -7.25 -0.74 -6.63
CA THR A 68 -6.73 -1.85 -5.82
C THR A 68 -7.78 -2.94 -5.63
N GLY A 69 -9.04 -2.57 -5.36
CA GLY A 69 -10.16 -3.50 -5.26
C GLY A 69 -10.41 -4.28 -6.54
N LYS A 70 -10.34 -3.62 -7.71
CA LYS A 70 -10.49 -4.30 -9.02
C LYS A 70 -9.35 -5.30 -9.29
N LYS A 71 -8.12 -4.95 -8.93
CA LYS A 71 -6.93 -5.80 -9.10
C LYS A 71 -6.93 -7.00 -8.15
N SER A 72 -7.54 -6.88 -6.98
CA SER A 72 -7.72 -8.00 -6.04
C SER A 72 -8.95 -8.86 -6.36
N SER A 73 -10.02 -8.27 -6.91
CA SER A 73 -11.29 -8.95 -7.21
C SER A 73 -11.37 -9.64 -8.56
N ALA A 74 -10.32 -9.58 -9.39
CA ALA A 74 -10.27 -10.32 -10.65
C ALA A 74 -10.36 -11.85 -10.45
N ASP A 75 -10.27 -12.33 -9.21
CA ASP A 75 -10.60 -13.68 -8.82
C ASP A 75 -11.72 -13.68 -7.77
N LYS A 76 -12.93 -14.00 -8.23
CA LYS A 76 -14.06 -14.42 -7.40
C LYS A 76 -13.82 -15.83 -6.81
N ALA A 77 -12.63 -16.07 -6.23
CA ALA A 77 -12.18 -17.37 -5.74
C ALA A 77 -11.83 -17.39 -4.24
N PHE A 78 -12.02 -16.27 -3.53
CA PHE A 78 -11.89 -16.24 -2.07
C PHE A 78 -13.27 -16.06 -1.42
N SER A 79 -14.20 -17.00 -1.69
CA SER A 79 -15.35 -17.17 -0.80
C SER A 79 -14.89 -17.96 0.42
N HIS A 80 -14.82 -17.32 1.57
CA HIS A 80 -15.01 -18.07 2.82
C HIS A 80 -16.47 -18.54 2.82
N PRO A 81 -16.77 -19.84 3.01
CA PRO A 81 -18.13 -20.24 3.35
C PRO A 81 -18.43 -19.58 4.69
N ALA A 82 -19.51 -18.80 4.73
CA ALA A 82 -20.05 -18.32 5.99
C ALA A 82 -20.31 -19.54 6.88
N ALA A 83 -19.57 -19.66 7.97
CA ALA A 83 -19.88 -20.62 9.00
C ALA A 83 -21.20 -20.17 9.63
N ALA A 84 -22.29 -20.83 9.23
CA ALA A 84 -23.53 -20.82 9.96
C ALA A 84 -23.29 -21.56 11.28
N GLY A 85 -23.61 -20.90 12.39
CA GLY A 85 -23.58 -21.41 13.75
C GLY A 85 -24.24 -20.40 14.68
#